data_AF-A0A2E4JLV9-F1
#
_entry.id   AF-A0A2E4JLV9-F1
#
_cell.length_a   1.000
_cell.length_b   1.000
_cell.length_c   1.000
_cell.angle_alpha   90.00
_cell.angle_beta   90.00
_cell.angle_gamma   90.00
#
_symmetry.space_group_name_H-M   'P 1'
#
loop_
_entity.id
_entity.type
_entity.pdbx_description
1 polymer ?
#
loop_
_entity_poly.entity_id
_entity_poly.type
_entity_poly.pdbx_seq_one_letter_code
_entity_poly.pdbx_strand_id
1 'polypeptide(L)'
;MHMKDENREQVLLAYRMRMFGHSAKEIIRFIKNESDENSPNLDAIERWISTFDKIPESERLKDGAFDWYRMEIYGMPWTASHSLLSAIPLLKRLEDPLSVRCVIWYWRLLQVSLDGSWRPDQIGSLLSLTASWTQYDRENILGLEHQIGSRHLTDRTQSFSLTDGA
;
A
#
# COMPACT_ATOMS: atom_id res chain seq x y z
N MET A 1 -1.04 11.49 -16.52
CA MET A 1 0.31 11.98 -16.21
C MET A 1 1.19 10.75 -16.00
N HIS A 2 2.43 10.72 -16.49
CA HIS A 2 3.34 9.59 -16.34
C HIS A 2 4.67 10.04 -15.72
N MET A 3 5.09 9.41 -14.63
CA MET A 3 6.35 9.66 -13.90
C MET A 3 7.44 8.63 -14.27
N LYS A 4 7.48 8.17 -15.53
CA LYS A 4 8.23 6.98 -15.96
C LYS A 4 9.75 7.04 -15.74
N ASP A 5 10.34 8.23 -15.76
CA ASP A 5 11.80 8.41 -15.66
C ASP A 5 12.28 8.77 -14.25
N GLU A 6 11.37 8.87 -13.28
CA GLU A 6 11.69 9.25 -11.90
C GLU A 6 11.98 8.01 -11.05
N ASN A 7 12.78 8.17 -9.98
CA ASN A 7 13.03 7.07 -9.05
C ASN A 7 11.71 6.63 -8.39
N ARG A 8 11.19 5.49 -8.84
CA ARG A 8 9.87 4.94 -8.47
C ARG A 8 9.68 4.84 -6.95
N GLU A 9 10.68 4.35 -6.22
CA GLU A 9 10.57 4.16 -4.77
C GLU A 9 10.44 5.50 -4.06
N GLN A 10 11.24 6.50 -4.47
CA GLN A 10 11.18 7.86 -3.93
C GLN A 10 9.85 8.55 -4.29
N VAL A 11 9.33 8.35 -5.50
CA VAL A 11 8.03 8.89 -5.92
C VAL A 11 6.88 8.29 -5.09
N LEU A 12 6.88 6.97 -4.88
CA LEU A 12 5.87 6.29 -4.07
C LEU A 12 5.93 6.74 -2.61
N LEU A 13 7.13 6.88 -2.04
CA LEU A 13 7.33 7.42 -0.70
C LEU A 13 6.83 8.86 -0.61
N ALA A 14 7.22 9.73 -1.55
CA ALA A 14 6.80 11.12 -1.60
C ALA A 14 5.27 11.26 -1.71
N TYR A 15 4.65 10.45 -2.57
CA TYR A 15 3.19 10.40 -2.72
C TYR A 15 2.53 10.06 -1.38
N ARG A 16 2.98 8.97 -0.74
CA ARG A 16 2.43 8.52 0.54
C ARG A 16 2.58 9.59 1.63
N MET A 17 3.76 10.18 1.77
CA MET A 17 4.02 11.25 2.74
C MET A 17 3.15 12.49 2.45
N ARG A 18 2.95 12.84 1.19
CA ARG A 18 2.05 13.94 0.81
C ARG A 18 0.60 13.64 1.22
N MET A 19 0.13 12.41 1.08
CA MET A 19 -1.23 12.02 1.50
C MET A 19 -1.43 12.06 3.02
N PHE A 20 -0.34 11.95 3.80
CA PHE A 20 -0.35 12.21 5.25
C PHE A 20 -0.19 13.69 5.64
N GLY A 21 -0.16 14.59 4.66
CA GLY A 21 -0.12 16.04 4.89
C GLY A 21 1.29 16.63 5.02
N HIS A 22 2.34 15.84 4.77
CA HIS A 22 3.70 16.36 4.82
C HIS A 22 3.98 17.38 3.70
N SER A 23 4.79 18.37 4.05
CA SER A 23 5.32 19.39 3.15
C SER A 23 6.48 18.84 2.31
N ALA A 24 6.80 19.52 1.20
CA ALA A 24 7.93 19.16 0.35
C ALA A 24 9.25 19.04 1.13
N LYS A 25 9.49 19.95 2.09
CA LYS A 25 10.70 19.95 2.94
C LYS A 25 10.78 18.73 3.85
N GLU A 26 9.64 18.32 4.41
CA GLU A 26 9.58 17.10 5.26
C GLU A 26 9.77 15.84 4.41
N ILE A 27 9.14 15.78 3.23
CA ILE A 27 9.27 14.67 2.29
C ILE A 27 10.73 14.43 1.89
N ILE A 28 11.48 15.50 1.57
CA ILE A 28 12.92 15.39 1.26
C ILE A 28 13.69 14.82 2.45
N ARG A 29 13.35 15.22 3.67
CA ARG A 29 14.02 14.71 4.88
C ARG A 29 13.75 13.21 5.03
N PHE A 30 12.52 12.75 4.80
CA PHE A 30 12.19 11.32 4.82
C PHE A 30 12.99 10.55 3.76
N ILE A 31 13.01 11.03 2.51
CA ILE A 31 13.76 10.37 1.42
C ILE A 31 15.25 10.28 1.76
N LYS A 32 15.86 11.36 2.26
CA LYS A 32 17.27 11.38 2.66
C LYS A 32 17.58 10.41 3.80
N ASN A 33 16.66 10.25 4.75
CA ASN A 33 16.84 9.32 5.86
C ASN A 33 16.74 7.85 5.42
N GLU A 34 15.99 7.55 4.36
CA GLU A 34 15.87 6.19 3.80
C GLU A 34 16.93 5.86 2.75
N SER A 35 17.49 6.87 2.06
CA SER A 35 18.50 6.68 1.01
C SER A 35 19.44 7.89 0.87
N ASP A 36 20.74 7.66 1.08
CA ASP A 36 21.78 8.69 0.99
C ASP A 36 22.19 9.02 -0.46
N GLU A 37 21.98 8.11 -1.42
CA GLU A 37 22.39 8.32 -2.82
C GLU A 37 21.22 8.80 -3.69
N ASN A 38 21.46 9.84 -4.50
CA ASN A 38 20.50 10.39 -5.48
C ASN A 38 19.16 10.86 -4.89
N SER A 39 19.19 11.54 -3.74
CA SER A 39 18.00 12.23 -3.22
C SER A 39 17.55 13.36 -4.17
N PRO A 40 16.24 13.48 -4.46
CA PRO A 40 15.71 14.51 -5.33
C PRO A 40 15.87 15.90 -4.67
N ASN A 41 15.99 16.94 -5.50
CA ASN A 41 16.00 18.32 -5.02
C ASN A 41 14.57 18.80 -4.69
N LEU A 42 14.47 19.98 -4.08
CA LEU A 42 13.18 20.54 -3.68
C LEU A 42 12.25 20.77 -4.86
N ASP A 43 12.78 21.30 -5.96
CA ASP A 43 12.01 21.57 -7.18
C ASP A 43 11.38 20.29 -7.76
N ALA A 44 12.08 19.16 -7.70
CA ALA A 44 11.54 17.86 -8.11
C ALA A 44 10.36 17.43 -7.22
N ILE A 45 10.51 17.53 -5.90
CA ILE A 45 9.41 17.19 -4.97
C ILE A 45 8.20 18.12 -5.17
N GLU A 46 8.42 19.41 -5.37
CA GLU A 46 7.32 20.36 -5.61
C GLU A 46 6.59 20.05 -6.93
N ARG A 47 7.31 19.67 -7.99
CA ARG A 47 6.70 19.18 -9.25
C ARG A 47 5.88 17.91 -9.02
N TRP A 48 6.38 16.96 -8.23
CA TRP A 48 5.65 15.74 -7.91
C TRP A 48 4.37 16.05 -7.13
N ILE A 49 4.45 16.85 -6.06
CA ILE A 49 3.30 17.28 -5.25
C ILE A 49 2.25 18.00 -6.10
N SER A 50 2.68 18.91 -6.97
CA SER A 50 1.78 19.61 -7.90
C SER A 50 0.95 18.63 -8.73
N THR A 51 1.48 17.44 -9.01
CA THR A 51 0.68 16.42 -9.69
C THR A 51 -0.07 15.48 -8.77
N PHE A 52 0.49 15.14 -7.61
CA PHE A 52 -0.27 14.38 -6.61
C PHE A 52 -1.57 15.12 -6.24
N ASP A 53 -1.53 16.43 -6.13
CA ASP A 53 -2.69 17.26 -5.79
C ASP A 53 -3.75 17.31 -6.92
N LYS A 54 -3.42 16.89 -8.15
CA LYS A 54 -4.37 16.74 -9.27
C LYS A 54 -5.12 15.41 -9.25
N ILE A 55 -4.70 14.46 -8.42
CA ILE A 55 -5.39 13.17 -8.27
C ILE A 55 -6.77 13.44 -7.63
N PRO A 56 -7.85 12.78 -8.13
CA PRO A 56 -9.19 12.94 -7.57
C PRO A 56 -9.20 12.76 -6.05
N GLU A 57 -9.96 13.61 -5.35
CA GLU A 57 -10.03 13.58 -3.88
C GLU A 57 -10.47 12.21 -3.36
N SER A 58 -11.37 11.52 -4.05
CA SER A 58 -11.80 10.16 -3.72
C SER A 58 -10.67 9.13 -3.72
N GLU A 59 -9.64 9.32 -4.57
CA GLU A 59 -8.45 8.47 -4.59
C GLU A 59 -7.43 8.90 -3.54
N ARG A 60 -7.22 10.20 -3.37
CA ARG A 60 -6.34 10.74 -2.32
C ARG A 60 -6.81 10.34 -0.92
N LEU A 61 -8.12 10.35 -0.68
CA LEU A 61 -8.72 9.93 0.60
C LEU A 61 -8.36 8.48 0.95
N LYS A 62 -8.24 7.60 -0.04
CA LYS A 62 -7.85 6.20 0.18
C LYS A 62 -6.39 6.09 0.60
N ASP A 63 -5.52 7.02 0.22
CA ASP A 63 -4.12 6.99 0.64
C ASP A 63 -3.84 7.84 1.90
N GLY A 64 -4.86 8.50 2.44
CA GLY A 64 -4.78 9.19 3.74
C GLY A 64 -4.81 8.24 4.94
N ALA A 65 -4.61 8.81 6.14
CA ALA A 65 -4.63 8.07 7.40
C ALA A 65 -5.98 7.38 7.65
N PHE A 66 -5.90 6.09 7.99
CA PHE A 66 -7.07 5.32 8.37
C PHE A 66 -7.62 5.77 9.72
N ASP A 67 -8.90 6.15 9.74
CA ASP A 67 -9.68 6.42 10.93
C ASP A 67 -10.87 5.45 11.00
N TRP A 68 -10.87 4.57 12.01
CA TRP A 68 -11.88 3.53 12.13
C TRP A 68 -13.29 4.08 12.34
N TYR A 69 -13.45 5.30 12.86
CA TYR A 69 -14.76 5.95 12.98
C TYR A 69 -15.37 6.30 11.62
N ARG A 70 -14.57 6.32 10.55
CA ARG A 70 -14.97 6.72 9.19
C ARG A 70 -15.11 5.54 8.23
N MET A 71 -15.17 4.30 8.72
CA MET A 71 -15.20 3.08 7.89
C MET A 71 -16.25 3.12 6.77
N GLU A 72 -17.47 3.60 7.06
CA GLU A 72 -18.53 3.67 6.04
C GLU A 72 -18.22 4.65 4.92
N ILE A 73 -17.54 5.77 5.21
CA ILE A 73 -17.07 6.73 4.20
C ILE A 73 -16.07 6.06 3.26
N TYR A 74 -15.31 5.08 3.76
CA TYR A 74 -14.36 4.30 2.97
C TYR A 74 -15.02 3.12 2.23
N GLY A 75 -16.33 2.91 2.37
CA GLY A 75 -17.06 1.81 1.77
C GLY A 75 -16.91 0.48 2.51
N MET A 76 -16.46 0.49 3.77
CA MET A 76 -16.39 -0.69 4.63
C MET A 76 -17.53 -0.66 5.66
N PRO A 77 -18.32 -1.73 5.82
CA PRO A 77 -19.42 -1.74 6.76
C PRO A 77 -18.91 -1.75 8.20
N TRP A 78 -19.61 -1.06 9.11
CA TRP A 78 -19.29 -1.05 10.55
C TRP A 78 -19.21 -2.45 11.17
N THR A 79 -19.97 -3.41 10.64
CA THR A 79 -19.96 -4.80 11.09
C THR A 79 -18.61 -5.50 10.89
N ALA A 80 -17.74 -4.99 10.00
CA ALA A 80 -16.38 -5.50 9.79
C ALA A 80 -15.35 -4.91 10.78
N SER A 81 -15.75 -3.94 11.63
CA SER A 81 -14.83 -3.21 12.51
C SER A 81 -14.03 -4.12 13.43
N HIS A 82 -14.67 -5.11 14.06
CA HIS A 82 -13.99 -6.03 14.97
C HIS A 82 -12.81 -6.74 14.30
N SER A 83 -13.05 -7.37 13.14
CA SER A 83 -12.00 -8.08 12.39
C SER A 83 -10.90 -7.13 11.92
N LEU A 84 -11.24 -5.94 11.43
CA LEU A 84 -10.26 -4.96 10.95
C LEU A 84 -9.41 -4.39 12.09
N LEU A 85 -10.03 -4.02 13.20
CA LEU A 85 -9.33 -3.48 14.38
C LEU A 85 -8.37 -4.52 14.97
N SER A 86 -8.76 -5.79 15.01
CA SER A 86 -7.89 -6.88 15.48
C SER A 86 -6.65 -7.07 14.59
N ALA A 87 -6.73 -6.70 13.32
CA ALA A 87 -5.65 -6.83 12.35
C ALA A 87 -4.69 -5.63 12.32
N ILE A 88 -5.04 -4.48 12.92
CA ILE A 88 -4.22 -3.25 12.92
C ILE A 88 -2.75 -3.50 13.31
N PRO A 89 -2.42 -4.25 14.39
CA PRO A 89 -1.03 -4.49 14.76
C PRO A 89 -0.22 -5.24 13.69
N LEU A 90 -0.88 -6.09 12.90
CA LEU A 90 -0.25 -6.82 11.79
C LEU A 90 -0.11 -5.90 10.57
N LEU A 91 -1.16 -5.15 10.24
CA LEU A 91 -1.16 -4.23 9.11
C LEU A 91 -0.11 -3.12 9.27
N LYS A 92 0.11 -2.61 10.49
CA LYS A 92 1.18 -1.63 10.76
C LYS A 92 2.59 -2.14 10.43
N ARG A 93 2.79 -3.46 10.35
CA ARG A 93 4.07 -4.03 9.89
C ARG A 93 4.26 -3.91 8.38
N LEU A 94 3.18 -3.71 7.62
CA LEU A 94 3.22 -3.46 6.18
C LEU A 94 3.41 -1.98 5.89
N GLU A 95 2.69 -1.13 6.62
CA GLU A 95 2.66 0.31 6.38
C GLU A 95 2.28 1.05 7.67
N ASP A 96 3.16 1.93 8.17
CA ASP A 96 2.87 2.83 9.31
C ASP A 96 3.30 4.27 8.95
N PRO A 97 2.41 5.28 9.01
CA PRO A 97 0.98 5.21 9.34
C PRO A 97 0.18 4.37 8.33
N LEU A 98 -0.91 3.75 8.80
CA LEU A 98 -1.79 2.94 7.95
C LEU A 98 -2.63 3.82 7.02
N SER A 99 -2.57 3.51 5.73
CA SER A 99 -3.47 4.09 4.73
C SER A 99 -4.83 3.38 4.72
N VAL A 100 -5.88 4.11 4.38
CA VAL A 100 -7.22 3.54 4.15
C VAL A 100 -7.18 2.45 3.07
N ARG A 101 -6.37 2.62 2.02
CA ARG A 101 -6.20 1.70 0.88
C ARG A 101 -5.64 0.35 1.32
N CYS A 102 -4.65 0.36 2.22
CA CYS A 102 -4.12 -0.86 2.83
C CYS A 102 -5.23 -1.63 3.57
N VAL A 103 -6.04 -0.93 4.35
CA VAL A 103 -7.16 -1.55 5.09
C VAL A 103 -8.25 -2.05 4.15
N ILE A 104 -8.59 -1.30 3.09
CA ILE A 104 -9.56 -1.73 2.08
C ILE A 104 -9.11 -3.02 1.41
N TRP A 105 -7.84 -3.14 1.00
CA TRP A 105 -7.34 -4.36 0.36
C TRP A 105 -7.32 -5.55 1.30
N TYR A 106 -6.91 -5.34 2.54
CA TYR A 106 -7.01 -6.38 3.56
C TYR A 106 -8.46 -6.86 3.74
N TRP A 107 -9.39 -5.93 3.89
CA TRP A 107 -10.82 -6.25 4.02
C TRP A 107 -11.37 -7.00 2.81
N ARG A 108 -11.06 -6.56 1.59
CA ARG A 108 -11.47 -7.23 0.35
C ARG A 108 -10.97 -8.67 0.30
N LEU A 109 -9.70 -8.89 0.63
CA LEU A 109 -9.10 -10.23 0.62
C LEU A 109 -9.67 -11.12 1.74
N LEU A 110 -10.06 -10.55 2.88
CA LEU A 110 -10.82 -11.29 3.89
C LEU A 110 -12.15 -11.83 3.34
N GLN A 111 -12.84 -11.07 2.47
CA GLN A 111 -14.12 -11.52 1.89
C GLN A 111 -13.96 -12.66 0.88
N VAL A 112 -12.76 -12.88 0.33
CA VAL A 112 -12.48 -13.93 -0.67
C VAL A 112 -12.13 -15.27 -0.02
N SER A 113 -11.88 -15.31 1.29
CA SER A 113 -11.66 -16.59 1.99
C SER A 113 -12.95 -17.43 1.96
N LEU A 114 -12.84 -18.64 1.41
CA LEU A 114 -13.96 -19.55 1.14
C LEU A 114 -14.71 -19.99 2.41
N ASP A 115 -14.05 -19.93 3.56
CA ASP A 115 -14.56 -20.27 4.89
C ASP A 115 -14.79 -19.05 5.79
N GLY A 116 -14.60 -17.83 5.27
CA GLY A 116 -14.71 -16.59 6.04
C GLY A 116 -13.60 -16.39 7.07
N SER A 117 -12.56 -17.23 7.06
CA SER A 117 -11.39 -17.15 7.93
C SER A 117 -10.10 -17.55 7.22
N TRP A 118 -9.13 -16.65 7.15
CA TRP A 118 -7.77 -17.05 6.75
C TRP A 118 -7.13 -17.87 7.87
N ARG A 119 -6.61 -19.06 7.53
CA ARG A 119 -5.90 -19.89 8.52
C ARG A 119 -4.58 -19.22 8.94
N PRO A 120 -4.07 -19.49 10.16
CA PRO A 120 -2.84 -18.88 10.65
C PRO A 120 -1.64 -18.99 9.69
N ASP A 121 -1.49 -20.13 9.02
CA ASP A 121 -0.46 -20.40 8.01
C ASP A 121 -0.63 -19.58 6.71
N GLN A 122 -1.83 -19.06 6.46
CA GLN A 122 -2.15 -18.26 5.27
C GLN A 122 -2.11 -16.75 5.54
N ILE A 123 -2.00 -16.31 6.79
CA ILE A 123 -1.94 -14.87 7.16
C ILE A 123 -0.77 -14.16 6.45
N GLY A 124 0.38 -14.83 6.30
CA GLY A 124 1.52 -14.26 5.58
C GLY A 124 1.20 -13.96 4.10
N SER A 125 0.49 -14.87 3.43
CA SER A 125 0.04 -14.68 2.04
C SER A 125 -1.00 -13.56 1.94
N LEU A 126 -1.95 -13.48 2.88
CA LEU A 126 -2.93 -12.40 2.96
C LEU A 126 -2.25 -11.03 3.08
N LEU A 127 -1.27 -10.90 3.98
CA LEU A 127 -0.53 -9.65 4.19
C LEU A 127 0.32 -9.28 2.96
N SER A 128 0.96 -10.26 2.31
CA SER A 128 1.73 -10.04 1.07
C SER A 128 0.84 -9.57 -0.08
N LEU A 129 -0.33 -10.19 -0.26
CA LEU A 129 -1.32 -9.77 -1.26
C LEU A 129 -1.87 -8.38 -0.95
N THR A 130 -2.13 -8.08 0.33
CA THR A 130 -2.59 -6.75 0.78
C THR A 130 -1.59 -5.67 0.37
N ALA A 131 -0.29 -5.88 0.67
CA ALA A 131 0.76 -4.94 0.29
C ALA A 131 0.89 -4.80 -1.23
N SER A 132 0.87 -5.93 -1.95
CA SER A 132 1.01 -5.95 -3.41
C SER A 132 -0.10 -5.19 -4.12
N TRP A 133 -1.36 -5.43 -3.75
CA TRP A 133 -2.50 -4.73 -4.36
C TRP A 133 -2.57 -3.25 -3.98
N THR A 134 -2.20 -2.92 -2.74
CA THR A 134 -2.10 -1.52 -2.29
C THR A 134 -1.08 -0.75 -3.12
N GLN A 135 0.09 -1.34 -3.36
CA GLN A 135 1.14 -0.74 -4.18
C GLN A 135 0.74 -0.67 -5.65
N TYR A 136 0.14 -1.73 -6.19
CA TYR A 136 -0.33 -1.78 -7.58
C TYR A 136 -1.31 -0.64 -7.90
N ASP A 137 -2.27 -0.38 -7.01
CA ASP A 137 -3.20 0.74 -7.15
C ASP A 137 -2.47 2.10 -7.19
N ARG A 138 -1.46 2.30 -6.33
CA ARG A 138 -0.69 3.55 -6.29
C ARG A 138 0.11 3.75 -7.56
N GLU A 139 0.77 2.69 -8.05
CA GLU A 139 1.49 2.72 -9.32
C GLU A 139 0.57 3.08 -10.48
N ASN A 140 -0.63 2.48 -10.53
CA ASN A 140 -1.66 2.80 -11.53
C ASN A 140 -2.04 4.29 -11.50
N ILE A 141 -2.34 4.81 -10.31
CA ILE A 141 -2.76 6.21 -10.13
C ILE A 141 -1.65 7.18 -10.58
N LEU A 142 -0.40 6.84 -10.28
CA LEU A 142 0.77 7.65 -10.62
C LEU A 142 1.28 7.44 -12.05
N GLY A 143 0.73 6.45 -12.76
CA GLY A 143 1.16 6.07 -14.09
C GLY A 143 2.61 5.57 -14.12
N LEU A 144 3.06 4.92 -13.04
CA LEU A 144 4.36 4.26 -12.92
C LEU A 144 4.31 2.87 -13.57
N GLU A 145 5.44 2.37 -14.06
CA GLU A 145 5.49 0.99 -14.56
C GLU A 145 5.26 -0.01 -13.42
N HIS A 146 4.39 -0.98 -13.68
CA HIS A 146 4.05 -1.99 -12.68
C HIS A 146 5.19 -2.96 -12.47
N GLN A 147 5.47 -3.27 -11.21
CA GLN A 147 6.13 -4.51 -10.86
C GLN A 147 5.08 -5.53 -10.42
N ILE A 148 4.30 -6.07 -11.36
CA ILE A 148 3.57 -7.31 -11.09
C ILE A 148 4.61 -8.44 -11.07
N GLY A 149 5.06 -8.80 -9.85
CA GLY A 149 5.71 -10.07 -9.56
C GLY A 149 7.04 -10.36 -10.26
N SER A 150 8.16 -10.10 -9.57
CA SER A 150 9.38 -10.88 -9.81
C SER A 150 10.13 -11.32 -8.54
N ARG A 151 9.60 -11.06 -7.33
CA ARG A 151 10.23 -11.58 -6.10
C ARG A 151 9.33 -12.36 -5.14
N HIS A 152 8.01 -12.23 -5.21
CA HIS A 152 7.15 -12.83 -4.16
C HIS A 152 5.99 -13.72 -4.63
N LEU A 153 5.73 -13.83 -5.93
CA LEU A 153 4.72 -14.77 -6.45
C LEU A 153 5.31 -15.98 -7.19
N THR A 154 6.60 -15.99 -7.49
CA THR A 154 7.26 -17.10 -8.20
C THR A 154 8.05 -18.06 -7.29
N ASP A 155 8.33 -17.71 -6.03
CA ASP A 155 9.24 -18.52 -5.18
C ASP A 155 8.56 -19.36 -4.09
N ARG A 156 7.24 -19.24 -3.89
CA ARG A 156 6.51 -20.05 -2.89
C ARG A 156 5.46 -21.01 -3.44
N THR A 157 5.20 -20.98 -4.74
CA THR A 157 4.42 -22.02 -5.42
C THR A 157 5.27 -23.22 -5.84
N GLN A 158 6.60 -23.19 -5.64
CA GLN A 158 7.48 -24.35 -5.87
C GLN A 158 7.83 -25.15 -4.59
N SER A 159 7.14 -24.91 -3.46
CA SER A 159 7.40 -25.63 -2.20
C SER A 159 6.18 -26.36 -1.65
N PHE A 160 5.30 -26.84 -2.53
CA PHE A 160 4.41 -27.96 -2.23
C PHE A 160 4.66 -29.04 -3.28
N SER A 161 5.83 -29.67 -3.21
CA SER A 161 5.95 -31.05 -3.66
C SER A 161 5.07 -31.87 -2.73
N LEU A 162 3.87 -32.18 -3.20
CA LEU A 162 3.11 -33.33 -2.73
C LEU A 162 4.08 -34.52 -2.77
N THR A 163 4.40 -35.05 -1.60
CA THR A 163 4.74 -36.46 -1.51
C THR A 163 3.52 -37.22 -2.00
N ASP A 164 3.53 -37.59 -3.27
CA ASP A 164 2.67 -38.66 -3.76
C ASP A 164 3.13 -39.93 -3.06
N GLY A 165 2.27 -40.40 -2.17
CA GLY A 165 2.36 -41.75 -1.66
C GLY A 165 2.13 -42.75 -2.79
N ALA A 166 3.05 -43.71 -2.88
CA ALA A 166 2.77 -45.09 -3.22
C ALA A 166 3.61 -45.95 -2.28
#